data_AF-A0A6A8LP63-F1
#
_entry.id   AF-A0A6A8LP63-F1
#
_cell.length_a   1.000
_cell.length_b   1.000
_cell.length_c   1.000
_cell.angle_alpha   90.00
_cell.angle_beta   90.00
_cell.angle_gamma   90.00
#
_symmetry.space_group_name_H-M   'P 1'
#
loop_
_entity.id
_entity.type
_entity.pdbx_description
1 polymer ?
#
loop_
_entity_poly.entity_id
_entity_poly.type
_entity_poly.pdbx_seq_one_letter_code
_entity_poly.pdbx_strand_id
1 'polypeptide(L)'
;MKKILIILTNTRYYGNSKDKTGLWLAEAAEFVYKVQEHGYQVDYASVNGGEVPIDPRSLKSSYRSKEVDEIYYSNDFQNRALKHSLKVSDLDPQNYFAIYYTGGHGVLWDFPNQPALSSITNSIFKQGGFIMSICHGLAGLVTIKDD
;
A
#
# COMPACT_ATOMS: atom_id res chain seq x y z
N MET A 1 -13.95 -4.57 -14.66
CA MET A 1 -12.79 -5.45 -14.38
C MET A 1 -12.42 -5.26 -12.92
N LYS A 2 -12.17 -6.34 -12.17
CA LYS A 2 -11.67 -6.21 -10.79
C LYS A 2 -10.24 -5.63 -10.82
N LYS A 3 -9.85 -4.88 -9.80
CA LYS A 3 -8.56 -4.20 -9.67
C LYS A 3 -7.65 -4.87 -8.64
N ILE A 4 -6.40 -4.42 -8.55
CA ILE A 4 -5.49 -4.73 -7.43
C ILE A 4 -5.55 -3.56 -6.43
N LEU A 5 -5.74 -3.86 -5.15
CA LEU A 5 -5.74 -2.86 -4.07
C LEU A 5 -4.33 -2.74 -3.47
N ILE A 6 -3.72 -1.56 -3.57
CA ILE A 6 -2.40 -1.26 -3.01
C ILE A 6 -2.58 -0.59 -1.65
N ILE A 7 -2.13 -1.25 -0.57
CA ILE A 7 -2.22 -0.74 0.80
C ILE A 7 -0.94 -0.01 1.18
N LEU A 8 -1.11 1.23 1.63
CA LEU A 8 -0.08 2.22 1.97
C LEU A 8 -0.20 2.65 3.43
N THR A 9 0.91 3.02 4.05
CA THR A 9 0.94 3.55 5.43
C THR A 9 0.58 5.04 5.46
N ASN A 10 -0.10 5.50 6.53
CA ASN A 10 -0.25 6.91 6.87
C ASN A 10 0.82 7.38 7.88
N THR A 11 1.64 6.46 8.41
CA THR A 11 2.61 6.75 9.48
C THR A 11 3.85 7.45 8.97
N ARG A 12 4.10 8.66 9.48
CA ARG A 12 5.23 9.53 9.07
C ARG A 12 6.43 9.55 10.02
N TYR A 13 6.31 9.01 11.23
CA TYR A 13 7.36 9.03 12.24
C TYR A 13 7.54 7.67 12.90
N TYR A 14 8.76 7.40 13.35
CA TYR A 14 9.07 6.23 14.16
C TYR A 14 8.50 6.38 15.57
N GLY A 15 7.26 5.94 15.77
CA GLY A 15 6.57 6.05 17.05
C GLY A 15 6.57 7.49 17.57
N ASN A 16 7.15 7.72 18.75
CA ASN A 16 7.24 9.05 19.36
C ASN A 16 8.51 9.82 19.01
N SER A 17 9.35 9.31 18.08
CA SER A 17 10.57 10.00 17.66
C SER A 17 10.27 11.09 16.62
N LYS A 18 11.27 11.92 16.32
CA LYS A 18 11.22 12.92 15.23
C LYS A 18 11.72 12.36 13.90
N ASP A 19 12.25 11.14 13.89
CA ASP A 19 12.81 10.52 12.69
C ASP A 19 11.67 10.12 11.76
N LYS A 20 11.79 10.56 10.51
CA LYS A 20 10.77 10.31 9.50
C LYS A 20 10.83 8.87 8.99
N THR A 21 9.65 8.30 8.78
CA THR A 21 9.44 7.09 8.00
C THR A 21 8.23 7.28 7.08
N GLY A 22 7.75 6.20 6.48
CA GLY A 22 6.60 6.19 5.60
C GLY A 22 6.64 4.97 4.69
N LEU A 23 5.96 5.09 3.56
CA LEU A 23 6.03 4.16 2.46
C LEU A 23 7.47 4.07 1.94
N TRP A 24 7.97 2.85 1.73
CA TRP A 24 9.17 2.66 0.92
C TRP A 24 8.82 2.77 -0.56
N LEU A 25 9.20 3.88 -1.21
CA LEU A 25 8.70 4.25 -2.54
C LEU A 25 8.80 3.12 -3.59
N ALA A 26 9.97 2.49 -3.71
CA ALA A 26 10.21 1.47 -4.72
C ALA A 26 9.29 0.25 -4.56
N GLU A 27 8.91 -0.10 -3.33
CA GLU A 27 8.03 -1.25 -3.05
C GLU A 27 6.63 -1.05 -3.61
N ALA A 28 6.11 0.19 -3.61
CA ALA A 28 4.86 0.49 -4.31
C ALA A 28 5.09 0.67 -5.82
N ALA A 29 6.09 1.48 -6.19
CA ALA A 29 6.26 1.93 -7.56
C ALA A 29 6.63 0.80 -8.52
N GLU A 30 7.55 -0.09 -8.15
CA GLU A 30 7.95 -1.23 -9.01
C GLU A 30 6.79 -2.20 -9.22
N PHE A 31 6.03 -2.50 -8.16
CA PHE A 31 4.86 -3.36 -8.25
C PHE A 31 3.80 -2.76 -9.17
N VAL A 32 3.45 -1.49 -8.96
CA VAL A 32 2.47 -0.75 -9.77
C VAL A 32 2.89 -0.73 -11.23
N TYR A 33 4.15 -0.41 -11.52
CA TYR A 33 4.69 -0.41 -12.87
C TYR A 33 4.48 -1.77 -13.54
N LYS A 34 4.88 -2.85 -12.87
CA LYS A 34 4.81 -4.20 -13.44
C LYS A 34 3.38 -4.66 -13.67
N VAL A 35 2.45 -4.38 -12.77
CA VAL A 35 1.05 -4.80 -12.98
C VAL A 35 0.36 -3.95 -14.05
N GLN A 36 0.69 -2.65 -14.16
CA GLN A 36 0.17 -1.78 -15.21
C GLN A 36 0.71 -2.15 -16.60
N GLU A 37 1.99 -2.55 -16.71
CA GLU A 37 2.56 -3.12 -17.95
C GLU A 37 1.74 -4.32 -18.46
N HIS A 38 1.13 -5.09 -17.55
CA HIS A 38 0.29 -6.25 -17.87
C HIS A 38 -1.20 -5.91 -17.97
N GLY A 39 -1.56 -4.63 -18.00
CA GLY A 39 -2.93 -4.16 -18.19
C GLY A 39 -3.82 -4.22 -16.94
N TYR A 40 -3.26 -4.49 -15.76
CA TYR A 40 -4.03 -4.46 -14.52
C TYR A 40 -4.21 -3.04 -14.00
N GLN A 41 -5.42 -2.75 -13.53
CA GLN A 41 -5.74 -1.50 -12.86
C GLN A 41 -5.48 -1.60 -11.36
N VAL A 42 -5.08 -0.47 -10.76
CA VAL A 42 -4.81 -0.37 -9.32
C VAL A 42 -5.61 0.76 -8.67
N ASP A 43 -6.02 0.54 -7.43
CA ASP A 43 -6.41 1.61 -6.51
C ASP A 43 -5.44 1.65 -5.33
N TYR A 44 -5.26 2.83 -4.76
CA TYR A 44 -4.39 3.04 -3.61
C TYR A 44 -5.23 3.35 -2.39
N ALA A 45 -4.95 2.68 -1.28
CA ALA A 45 -5.65 2.91 -0.04
C ALA A 45 -4.69 2.91 1.14
N SER A 46 -5.09 3.64 2.18
CA SER A 46 -4.44 3.64 3.48
C SER A 46 -5.51 3.51 4.56
N VAL A 47 -5.11 3.16 5.78
CA VAL A 47 -6.05 2.89 6.87
C VAL A 47 -7.01 4.07 7.08
N ASN A 48 -6.48 5.29 7.04
CA ASN A 48 -7.25 6.51 7.26
C ASN A 48 -7.61 7.26 5.95
N GLY A 49 -7.10 6.81 4.81
CA GLY A 49 -7.16 7.57 3.56
C GLY A 49 -6.31 8.84 3.60
N GLY A 50 -6.38 9.65 2.55
CA GLY A 50 -5.68 10.92 2.47
C GLY A 50 -4.18 10.78 2.19
N GLU A 51 -3.36 11.54 2.93
CA GLU A 51 -1.93 11.68 2.66
C GLU A 51 -1.14 10.42 3.07
N VAL A 52 -0.24 9.99 2.19
CA VAL A 52 0.71 8.91 2.41
C VAL A 52 2.13 9.48 2.44
N PRO A 53 2.81 9.47 3.60
CA PRO A 53 4.20 9.92 3.69
C PRO A 53 5.14 8.91 3.00
N ILE A 54 6.16 9.42 2.31
CA ILE A 54 7.26 8.60 1.80
C ILE A 54 8.40 8.63 2.81
N ASP A 55 9.01 7.47 3.04
CA ASP A 55 10.24 7.37 3.80
C ASP A 55 11.37 8.14 3.08
N PRO A 56 11.96 9.20 3.68
CA PRO A 56 12.96 9.99 2.97
C PRO A 56 14.18 9.19 2.51
N ARG A 57 14.48 8.07 3.17
CA ARG A 57 15.61 7.21 2.78
C ARG A 57 15.34 6.44 1.49
N SER A 58 14.08 6.13 1.17
CA SER A 58 13.72 5.46 -0.07
C SER A 58 13.79 6.38 -1.30
N LEU A 59 14.02 7.69 -1.12
CA LEU A 59 14.15 8.66 -2.21
C LEU A 59 15.57 8.76 -2.79
N LYS A 60 16.57 8.09 -2.19
CA LYS A 60 17.94 8.09 -2.71
C LYS A 60 17.98 7.45 -4.10
N SER A 61 18.80 7.99 -5.00
CA SER A 61 18.94 7.49 -6.37
C SER A 61 19.33 6.01 -6.45
N SER A 62 20.07 5.48 -5.47
CA SER A 62 20.42 4.06 -5.39
C SER A 62 19.22 3.11 -5.22
N TYR A 63 18.06 3.64 -4.81
CA TYR A 63 16.82 2.87 -4.64
C TYR A 63 15.76 3.23 -5.70
N ARG A 64 16.12 4.03 -6.70
CA ARG A 64 15.18 4.51 -7.72
C ARG A 64 15.67 4.06 -9.09
N SER A 65 14.94 3.13 -9.68
CA SER A 65 15.10 2.78 -11.09
C SER A 65 14.31 3.76 -11.98
N LYS A 66 14.42 3.60 -13.29
CA LYS A 66 13.62 4.38 -14.26
C LYS A 66 12.12 4.13 -14.06
N GLU A 67 11.74 2.88 -13.79
CA GLU A 67 10.36 2.45 -13.55
C GLU A 67 9.79 3.07 -12.27
N VAL A 68 10.61 3.11 -11.20
CA VAL A 68 10.24 3.81 -9.96
C VAL A 68 9.95 5.28 -10.22
N ASP A 69 10.80 5.94 -11.00
CA ASP A 69 10.65 7.35 -11.34
C ASP A 69 9.42 7.62 -12.20
N GLU A 70 9.15 6.75 -13.17
CA GLU A 70 7.97 6.85 -14.03
C GLU A 70 6.67 6.82 -13.22
N ILE A 71 6.54 5.88 -12.29
CA ILE A 71 5.37 5.83 -11.40
C ILE A 71 5.38 7.00 -10.43
N TYR A 72 6.51 7.29 -9.79
CA TYR A 72 6.58 8.35 -8.79
C TYR A 72 6.18 9.72 -9.36
N TYR A 73 6.63 10.06 -10.57
CA TYR A 73 6.29 11.34 -11.20
C TYR A 73 4.94 11.33 -11.93
N SER A 74 4.26 10.19 -12.02
CA SER A 74 2.93 10.12 -12.65
C SER A 74 1.90 10.94 -11.87
N ASN A 75 0.99 11.61 -12.59
CA ASN A 75 -0.12 12.34 -11.98
C ASN A 75 -1.04 11.41 -11.16
N ASP A 76 -1.16 10.16 -11.60
CA ASP A 76 -1.96 9.15 -10.94
C ASP A 76 -1.43 8.83 -9.53
N PHE A 77 -0.15 8.48 -9.42
CA PHE A 77 0.47 8.14 -8.14
C PHE A 77 0.54 9.37 -7.23
N GLN A 78 0.93 10.53 -7.76
CA GLN A 78 1.00 11.77 -6.98
C GLN A 78 -0.35 12.17 -6.36
N ASN A 79 -1.46 11.97 -7.08
CA ASN A 79 -2.77 12.36 -6.59
C ASN A 79 -3.46 11.23 -5.83
N ARG A 80 -3.65 10.07 -6.46
CA ARG A 80 -4.44 8.97 -5.86
C ARG A 80 -3.66 8.16 -4.83
N ALA A 81 -2.33 8.05 -4.92
CA ALA A 81 -1.55 7.33 -3.92
C ALA A 81 -1.11 8.25 -2.78
N LEU A 82 -0.47 9.38 -3.10
CA LEU A 82 0.23 10.20 -2.10
C LEU A 82 -0.63 11.26 -1.42
N LYS A 83 -1.59 11.88 -2.11
CA LYS A 83 -2.41 12.97 -1.57
C LYS A 83 -3.81 12.52 -1.12
N HIS A 84 -4.42 11.63 -1.89
CA HIS A 84 -5.83 11.27 -1.78
C HIS A 84 -6.04 9.76 -1.83
N SER A 85 -5.21 9.00 -1.10
CA SER A 85 -5.44 7.57 -0.95
C SER A 85 -6.84 7.31 -0.40
N LEU A 86 -7.47 6.24 -0.88
CA LEU A 86 -8.78 5.83 -0.41
C LEU A 86 -8.67 5.35 1.04
N LYS A 87 -9.73 5.54 1.82
CA LYS A 87 -9.80 4.99 3.17
C LYS A 87 -10.28 3.54 3.09
N VAL A 88 -9.55 2.61 3.70
CA VAL A 88 -9.84 1.17 3.60
C VAL A 88 -11.28 0.83 4.04
N SER A 89 -11.81 1.51 5.07
CA SER A 89 -13.17 1.26 5.57
C SER A 89 -14.29 1.59 4.58
N ASP A 90 -13.98 2.35 3.53
CA ASP A 90 -14.99 2.88 2.59
C ASP A 90 -15.01 2.06 1.28
N LEU A 91 -14.21 0.99 1.21
CA LEU A 91 -14.01 0.18 0.01
C LEU A 91 -14.93 -1.03 -0.02
N ASP A 92 -15.44 -1.32 -1.22
CA ASP A 92 -16.13 -2.58 -1.50
C ASP A 92 -15.11 -3.65 -1.97
N PRO A 93 -14.92 -4.76 -1.21
CA PRO A 93 -13.99 -5.84 -1.58
C PRO A 93 -14.34 -6.52 -2.91
N GLN A 94 -15.58 -6.42 -3.39
CA GLN A 94 -15.97 -7.01 -4.68
C GLN A 94 -15.28 -6.35 -5.87
N ASN A 95 -14.78 -5.12 -5.72
CA ASN A 95 -14.03 -4.42 -6.75
C ASN A 95 -12.60 -4.95 -6.94
N TYR A 96 -12.11 -5.81 -6.04
CA TYR A 96 -10.70 -6.21 -6.01
C TYR A 96 -10.54 -7.72 -6.16
N PHE A 97 -9.60 -8.15 -7.01
CA PHE A 97 -9.21 -9.56 -7.12
C PHE A 97 -7.89 -9.85 -6.39
N ALA A 98 -7.20 -8.81 -5.93
CA ALA A 98 -5.97 -8.95 -5.19
C ALA A 98 -5.77 -7.75 -4.26
N ILE A 99 -5.04 -7.97 -3.18
CA ILE A 99 -4.58 -6.95 -2.24
C ILE A 99 -3.07 -7.08 -2.04
N TYR A 100 -2.38 -5.95 -2.10
CA TYR A 100 -0.93 -5.85 -1.98
C TYR A 100 -0.55 -4.91 -0.84
N TYR A 101 0.11 -5.45 0.18
CA TYR A 101 0.63 -4.70 1.31
C TYR A 101 2.05 -4.23 1.04
N THR A 102 2.20 -2.94 0.78
CA THR A 102 3.52 -2.28 0.67
C THR A 102 4.20 -2.21 2.04
N GLY A 103 5.51 -2.00 2.07
CA GLY A 103 6.28 -1.81 3.30
C GLY A 103 6.81 -0.38 3.47
N GLY A 104 8.06 -0.28 3.93
CA GLY A 104 8.54 0.86 4.73
C GLY A 104 8.19 0.68 6.20
N HIS A 105 8.91 1.34 7.11
CA HIS A 105 8.78 1.02 8.55
C HIS A 105 7.48 1.56 9.17
N GLY A 106 6.87 2.60 8.57
CA GLY A 106 5.63 3.20 9.07
C GLY A 106 4.50 2.19 9.27
N VAL A 107 4.44 1.15 8.42
CA VAL A 107 3.43 0.08 8.47
C VAL A 107 3.37 -0.62 9.82
N LEU A 108 4.46 -0.64 10.60
CA LEU A 108 4.51 -1.30 11.91
C LEU A 108 3.61 -0.63 12.95
N TRP A 109 3.22 0.63 12.74
CA TRP A 109 2.36 1.38 13.66
C TRP A 109 0.91 1.40 13.26
N ASP A 110 0.62 1.35 11.96
CA ASP A 110 -0.76 1.51 11.48
C ASP A 110 -1.33 0.29 10.77
N PHE A 111 -0.56 -0.74 10.42
CA PHE A 111 -1.15 -1.96 9.83
C PHE A 111 -1.61 -3.00 10.86
N PRO A 112 -0.85 -3.32 11.93
CA PRO A 112 -1.24 -4.36 12.88
C PRO A 112 -2.57 -4.04 13.56
N ASN A 113 -3.35 -5.08 13.85
CA ASN A 113 -4.61 -4.99 14.61
C ASN A 113 -5.65 -4.03 14.00
N GLN A 114 -5.59 -3.73 12.70
CA GLN A 114 -6.62 -2.92 12.06
C GLN A 114 -7.80 -3.76 11.57
N PRO A 115 -9.00 -3.60 12.14
CA PRO A 115 -10.16 -4.41 11.75
C PRO A 115 -10.54 -4.23 10.28
N ALA A 116 -10.39 -3.01 9.75
CA ALA A 116 -10.71 -2.71 8.35
C ALA A 116 -9.78 -3.48 7.38
N LEU A 117 -8.48 -3.58 7.69
CA LEU A 117 -7.52 -4.38 6.90
C LEU A 117 -7.84 -5.88 7.00
N SER A 118 -8.20 -6.38 8.18
CA SER A 118 -8.62 -7.78 8.36
C SER A 118 -9.88 -8.09 7.54
N SER A 119 -10.89 -7.22 7.60
CA SER A 119 -12.18 -7.43 6.95
C SER A 119 -12.07 -7.45 5.43
N ILE A 120 -11.33 -6.51 4.84
CA ILE A 120 -11.17 -6.43 3.38
C ILE A 120 -10.31 -7.59 2.86
N THR A 121 -9.24 -7.96 3.58
CA THR A 121 -8.37 -9.09 3.21
C THR A 121 -9.11 -10.42 3.27
N ASN A 122 -9.85 -10.70 4.35
CA ASN A 122 -10.66 -11.91 4.45
C ASN A 122 -11.72 -11.97 3.35
N SER A 123 -12.36 -10.84 3.02
CA SER A 123 -13.33 -10.78 1.91
C SER A 123 -12.69 -11.10 0.56
N ILE A 124 -11.54 -10.50 0.26
CA ILE A 124 -10.78 -10.74 -0.99
C ILE A 124 -10.30 -12.19 -1.04
N PHE A 125 -9.85 -12.75 0.07
CA PHE A 125 -9.40 -14.14 0.18
C PHE A 125 -10.54 -15.14 -0.05
N LYS A 126 -11.68 -14.96 0.63
CA LYS A 126 -12.85 -15.84 0.56
C LYS A 126 -13.48 -15.89 -0.84
N GLN A 127 -13.28 -14.85 -1.66
CA GLN A 127 -13.69 -14.85 -3.07
C GLN A 127 -12.62 -15.36 -4.05
N GLY A 128 -11.54 -16.00 -3.54
CA GLY A 128 -10.46 -16.59 -4.34
C GLY A 128 -9.42 -15.58 -4.84
N GLY A 129 -9.34 -14.41 -4.22
CA GLY A 129 -8.37 -13.37 -4.57
C GLY A 129 -6.98 -13.59 -3.97
N PHE A 130 -6.01 -12.83 -4.45
CA PHE A 130 -4.61 -12.94 -4.04
C PHE A 130 -4.27 -11.98 -2.89
N ILE A 131 -3.55 -12.49 -1.89
CA ILE A 131 -2.93 -11.68 -0.83
C ILE A 131 -1.44 -11.65 -1.09
N MET A 132 -0.86 -10.45 -1.17
CA MET A 132 0.55 -10.25 -1.44
C MET A 132 1.13 -9.22 -0.48
N SER A 133 2.41 -9.35 -0.16
CA SER A 133 3.11 -8.39 0.69
C SER A 133 4.60 -8.37 0.40
N ILE A 134 5.27 -7.27 0.76
CA ILE A 134 6.71 -7.10 0.70
C ILE A 134 7.23 -6.46 1.99
N CYS A 135 8.48 -6.78 2.37
CA CYS A 135 9.20 -6.14 3.46
C CYS A 135 8.41 -6.18 4.78
N HIS A 136 8.18 -5.02 5.41
CA HIS A 136 7.42 -4.90 6.65
C HIS A 136 5.90 -4.89 6.44
N GLY A 137 5.42 -4.79 5.19
CA GLY A 137 3.99 -4.84 4.88
C GLY A 137 3.31 -6.09 5.43
N LEU A 138 4.07 -7.16 5.65
CA LEU A 138 3.64 -8.41 6.25
C LEU A 138 3.00 -8.18 7.63
N ALA A 139 3.38 -7.11 8.34
CA ALA A 139 2.80 -6.71 9.61
C ALA A 139 1.27 -6.53 9.56
N GLY A 140 0.71 -6.16 8.40
CA GLY A 140 -0.74 -6.08 8.20
C GLY A 140 -1.46 -7.41 8.09
N LEU A 141 -0.71 -8.51 7.93
CA LEU A 141 -1.25 -9.87 7.79
C LEU A 141 -1.10 -10.70 9.07
N VAL A 142 -0.12 -10.39 9.93
CA VAL A 142 0.24 -11.21 11.10
C VAL A 142 -0.95 -11.46 12.05
N THR A 143 -1.86 -10.49 12.17
CA THR A 143 -2.99 -10.54 13.10
C THR A 143 -4.30 -11.01 12.46
N ILE A 144 -4.31 -11.20 11.14
CA ILE A 144 -5.50 -11.61 10.41
C ILE A 144 -5.71 -13.10 10.63
N LYS A 145 -6.94 -13.47 11.01
CA LYS A 145 -7.37 -14.85 11.12
C LYS A 145 -8.44 -15.10 10.08
N ASP A 146 -8.37 -16.27 9.45
CA ASP A 146 -9.54 -16.80 8.75
C ASP A 146 -10.57 -17.23 9.81
N ASP A 147 -11.84 -16.98 9.53
CA ASP A 147 -12.95 -17.34 10.43
C ASP A 147 -13.44 -18.75 10.13
#